data_AF-A0A9D7S7H3-F1
#
_entry.id   AF-A0A9D7S7H3-F1
#
_cell.length_a   1.000
_cell.length_b   1.000
_cell.length_c   1.000
_cell.angle_alpha   90.00
_cell.angle_beta   90.00
_cell.angle_gamma   90.00
#
_symmetry.space_group_name_H-M   'P 1'
#
loop_
_entity.id
_entity.type
_entity.pdbx_description
1 polymer ?
#
loop_
_entity_poly.entity_id
_entity_poly.type
_entity_poly.pdbx_seq_one_letter_code
_entity_poly.pdbx_strand_id
1 'polypeptide(L)'
;MKRSEFLNKFRPTLEQAPMPPASLDPYSGPWTRTQVTHLLRRTQFGLRKTDVDAFLALGVNGAVGKLLDASNDAIPAPPLNVYSTAQDPDPSTPFGQTWVNAPVTTVIPPQYYQARTDTLKAWWVGNMINQKTTLTEKMTLFLFNLIPVEADSVQIAQVTYDYYKLMRDNSLGDYKKILKLISVHPAMLKYLNGSLNAKGAPDENFGRELQELFTIGKGPDSKYTEDDVKAAAKILTGYRINPLTNPVSYYFDFNAHDLSVKRFSSFYNNTTINGKFGPAGEQELDELITMLTNHIETSRHFCRKLYQFFIYYDITPDAEQNFIRPLADFFKSSGFNIKKTLETLFKSQHFYDSLNTACVIKSPLDYAIGICKEFSVQFPNNTIPLDQYIAWGTITSLAAYQGLNIADPPAVAGWQAWYQAPQFHEIWINADSLASRNRVAENITSAKGIQYNAVTILKMDPTILTAQFSNPENALELVKEAVDFIYNFKLSDTSYLYFKNFLISGLPNDSYWTEAWLDFKGNPNDPVKKNTVSTRLSAMYREIISQAEYHLS
;
A
#
# COMPACT_ATOMS: atom_id res chain seq x y z
N MET A 1 20.71 20.46 23.46
CA MET A 1 19.26 20.16 23.52
C MET A 1 18.71 20.34 22.12
N LYS A 2 18.16 19.29 21.50
CA LYS A 2 17.55 19.41 20.18
C LYS A 2 16.34 20.36 20.28
N ARG A 3 16.04 21.12 19.21
CA ARG A 3 14.89 22.04 19.20
C ARG A 3 13.58 21.33 19.56
N SER A 4 13.42 20.07 19.15
CA SER A 4 12.29 19.21 19.50
C SER A 4 12.22 18.92 21.01
N GLU A 5 13.34 18.59 21.66
CA GLU A 5 13.41 18.36 23.12
C GLU A 5 13.08 19.63 23.90
N PHE A 6 13.56 20.78 23.44
CA PHE A 6 13.24 22.07 24.05
C PHE A 6 11.75 22.38 23.92
N LEU A 7 11.16 22.22 22.73
CA LEU A 7 9.74 22.47 22.49
C LEU A 7 8.83 21.48 23.23
N ASN A 8 9.23 20.21 23.36
CA ASN A 8 8.48 19.22 24.14
C ASN A 8 8.37 19.56 25.62
N LYS A 9 9.31 20.33 26.19
CA LYS A 9 9.21 20.83 27.58
C LYS A 9 8.08 21.83 27.80
N PHE A 10 7.58 22.45 26.74
CA PHE A 10 6.50 23.44 26.79
C PHE A 10 5.18 22.90 26.24
N ARG A 11 5.15 21.65 25.74
CA ARG A 11 3.89 20.99 25.41
C ARG A 11 3.18 20.65 26.71
N PRO A 12 1.89 21.04 26.87
CA PRO A 12 1.09 20.52 27.96
C PRO A 12 1.16 19.00 27.93
N THR A 13 1.64 18.40 29.02
CA THR A 13 1.52 16.96 29.21
C THR A 13 0.04 16.72 29.50
N LEU A 14 -0.74 16.50 28.45
CA LEU A 14 -2.05 15.88 28.64
C LEU A 14 -1.74 14.54 29.30
N GLU A 15 -2.29 14.31 30.50
CA GLU A 15 -2.32 12.97 31.09
C GLU A 15 -2.98 12.06 30.07
N GLN A 16 -2.17 11.37 29.28
CA GLN A 16 -2.66 10.32 28.43
C GLN A 16 -3.16 9.23 29.36
N ALA A 17 -4.44 8.86 29.22
CA ALA A 17 -4.97 7.70 29.91
C ALA A 17 -4.00 6.52 29.70
N PRO A 18 -3.72 5.73 30.76
CA PRO A 18 -2.80 4.60 30.64
C PRO A 18 -3.25 3.70 29.49
N MET A 19 -2.29 3.27 28.66
CA MET A 19 -2.60 2.43 27.50
C MET A 19 -3.29 1.16 27.99
N PRO A 20 -4.40 0.74 27.38
CA PRO A 20 -4.87 -0.62 27.58
C PRO A 20 -3.74 -1.58 27.17
N PRO A 21 -3.55 -2.70 27.90
CA PRO A 21 -2.54 -3.68 27.53
C PRO A 21 -2.87 -4.25 26.15
N ALA A 22 -1.86 -4.39 25.30
CA ALA A 22 -2.02 -4.99 23.99
C ALA A 22 -2.59 -6.41 24.13
N SER A 23 -3.68 -6.69 23.42
CA SER A 23 -4.39 -7.97 23.52
C SER A 23 -4.84 -8.50 22.16
N LEU A 24 -4.63 -9.80 21.96
CA LEU A 24 -5.12 -10.56 20.81
C LEU A 24 -6.56 -11.08 21.03
N ASP A 25 -7.18 -10.78 22.18
CA ASP A 25 -8.56 -11.16 22.47
C ASP A 25 -9.52 -10.57 21.42
N PRO A 26 -10.63 -11.25 21.10
CA PRO A 26 -11.63 -10.71 20.19
C PRO A 26 -12.20 -9.37 20.65
N TYR A 27 -12.37 -8.44 19.72
CA TYR A 27 -12.97 -7.13 19.96
C TYR A 27 -14.41 -7.28 20.47
N SER A 28 -14.68 -6.69 21.63
CA SER A 28 -15.98 -6.72 22.31
C SER A 28 -16.56 -5.33 22.55
N GLY A 29 -15.91 -4.28 22.06
CA GLY A 29 -16.37 -2.91 22.17
C GLY A 29 -17.52 -2.58 21.21
N PRO A 30 -18.06 -1.35 21.26
CA PRO A 30 -19.13 -0.93 20.36
C PRO A 30 -18.65 -0.91 18.90
N TRP A 31 -19.48 -1.39 17.97
CA TRP A 31 -19.22 -1.32 16.53
C TRP A 31 -19.88 -0.09 15.93
N THR A 32 -19.14 1.02 15.87
CA THR A 32 -19.64 2.31 15.39
C THR A 32 -18.94 2.74 14.09
N ARG A 33 -19.37 3.88 13.53
CA ARG A 33 -18.69 4.51 12.38
C ARG A 33 -17.19 4.67 12.64
N THR A 34 -16.76 4.95 13.88
CA THR A 34 -15.34 5.14 14.20
C THR A 34 -14.50 3.89 13.95
N GLN A 35 -14.96 2.73 14.43
CA GLN A 35 -14.27 1.45 14.22
C GLN A 35 -14.28 1.03 12.76
N VAL A 36 -15.42 1.23 12.06
CA VAL A 36 -15.53 0.91 10.62
C VAL A 36 -14.55 1.76 9.80
N THR A 37 -14.55 3.07 10.01
CA THR A 37 -13.65 3.99 9.30
C THR A 37 -12.20 3.68 9.60
N HIS A 38 -11.85 3.39 10.87
CA HIS A 38 -10.50 2.96 11.22
C HIS A 38 -10.10 1.69 10.45
N LEU A 39 -10.92 0.64 10.53
CA LEU A 39 -10.68 -0.61 9.79
C LEU A 39 -10.47 -0.35 8.30
N LEU A 40 -11.37 0.39 7.65
CA LEU A 40 -11.27 0.67 6.22
C LEU A 40 -10.04 1.52 5.87
N ARG A 41 -9.66 2.53 6.66
CA ARG A 41 -8.44 3.32 6.41
C ARG A 41 -7.17 2.50 6.50
N ARG A 42 -7.07 1.58 7.45
CA ARG A 42 -5.89 0.71 7.58
C ARG A 42 -5.84 -0.37 6.49
N THR A 43 -6.99 -0.76 5.95
CA THR A 43 -7.11 -1.90 5.03
C THR A 43 -7.31 -1.49 3.57
N GLN A 44 -7.58 -0.23 3.26
CA GLN A 44 -7.90 0.27 1.92
C GLN A 44 -7.08 1.53 1.61
N PHE A 45 -6.90 1.89 0.33
CA PHE A 45 -6.28 3.16 -0.08
C PHE A 45 -7.23 4.37 -0.03
N GLY A 46 -8.26 4.30 0.80
CA GLY A 46 -9.35 5.27 0.83
C GLY A 46 -10.71 4.59 0.92
N LEU A 47 -11.71 5.34 1.37
CA LEU A 47 -13.05 4.86 1.65
C LEU A 47 -14.10 5.76 1.00
N ARG A 48 -15.25 5.18 0.62
CA ARG A 48 -16.45 5.95 0.27
C ARG A 48 -17.42 5.92 1.45
N LYS A 49 -18.27 6.94 1.58
CA LYS A 49 -19.31 6.95 2.63
C LYS A 49 -20.23 5.73 2.52
N THR A 50 -20.58 5.34 1.30
CA THR A 50 -21.35 4.11 1.02
C THR A 50 -20.66 2.83 1.48
N ASP A 51 -19.32 2.76 1.41
CA ASP A 51 -18.56 1.60 1.92
C ASP A 51 -18.66 1.54 3.45
N VAL A 52 -18.53 2.69 4.13
CA VAL A 52 -18.65 2.78 5.59
C VAL A 52 -20.04 2.36 6.06
N ASP A 53 -21.09 2.89 5.43
CA ASP A 53 -22.48 2.57 5.78
C ASP A 53 -22.77 1.07 5.58
N ALA A 54 -22.27 0.48 4.50
CA ALA A 54 -22.38 -0.96 4.24
C ALA A 54 -21.64 -1.82 5.27
N PHE A 55 -20.44 -1.42 5.69
CA PHE A 55 -19.63 -2.16 6.66
C PHE A 55 -20.13 -2.02 8.09
N LEU A 56 -20.76 -0.89 8.44
CA LEU A 56 -21.40 -0.71 9.73
C LEU A 56 -22.48 -1.77 9.98
N ALA A 57 -23.25 -2.11 8.94
CA ALA A 57 -24.31 -3.11 9.02
C ALA A 57 -23.81 -4.56 9.19
N LEU A 58 -22.54 -4.86 8.91
CA LEU A 58 -21.99 -6.22 8.94
C LEU A 58 -21.50 -6.68 10.31
N GLY A 59 -21.29 -5.75 11.25
CA GLY A 59 -20.52 -6.02 12.48
C GLY A 59 -19.05 -6.36 12.20
N VAL A 60 -18.23 -6.47 13.25
CA VAL A 60 -16.78 -6.74 13.11
C VAL A 60 -16.48 -8.03 12.33
N ASN A 61 -17.22 -9.11 12.61
CA ASN A 61 -16.97 -10.41 11.97
C ASN A 61 -17.29 -10.40 10.48
N GLY A 62 -18.44 -9.83 10.09
CA GLY A 62 -18.83 -9.72 8.69
C GLY A 62 -17.95 -8.73 7.91
N ALA A 63 -17.57 -7.62 8.54
CA ALA A 63 -16.67 -6.62 7.95
C ALA A 63 -15.28 -7.21 7.64
N VAL A 64 -14.64 -7.85 8.62
CA VAL A 64 -13.33 -8.50 8.41
C VAL A 64 -13.45 -9.66 7.43
N GLY A 65 -14.50 -10.48 7.53
CA GLY A 65 -14.76 -11.57 6.60
C GLY A 65 -14.88 -11.10 5.14
N LYS A 66 -15.58 -9.98 4.90
CA LYS A 66 -15.72 -9.36 3.57
C LYS A 66 -14.39 -8.85 3.02
N LEU A 67 -13.55 -8.22 3.85
CA LEU A 67 -12.21 -7.77 3.43
C LEU A 67 -11.31 -8.93 3.04
N LEU A 68 -11.43 -10.07 3.71
CA LEU A 68 -10.61 -11.25 3.46
C LEU A 68 -11.18 -12.20 2.40
N ASP A 69 -12.26 -11.80 1.70
CA ASP A 69 -12.83 -12.55 0.59
C ASP A 69 -12.26 -12.07 -0.76
N ALA A 70 -11.09 -12.61 -1.13
CA ALA A 70 -10.49 -12.37 -2.44
C ALA A 70 -11.13 -13.19 -3.58
N SER A 71 -12.11 -14.06 -3.31
CA SER A 71 -12.70 -14.93 -4.36
C SER A 71 -13.38 -14.13 -5.47
N ASN A 72 -13.87 -12.95 -5.13
CA ASN A 72 -14.54 -12.04 -6.05
C ASN A 72 -13.60 -10.98 -6.64
N ASP A 73 -12.28 -11.11 -6.48
CA ASP A 73 -11.30 -10.08 -6.83
C ASP A 73 -10.22 -10.59 -7.79
N ALA A 74 -10.68 -11.10 -8.93
CA ALA A 74 -9.80 -11.52 -10.03
C ALA A 74 -8.87 -10.38 -10.47
N ILE A 75 -7.66 -10.74 -10.92
CA ILE A 75 -6.71 -9.76 -11.46
C ILE A 75 -7.35 -9.00 -12.62
N PRO A 76 -7.27 -7.65 -12.65
CA PRO A 76 -7.76 -6.87 -13.77
C PRO A 76 -7.04 -7.20 -15.09
N ALA A 77 -7.63 -6.78 -16.21
CA ALA A 77 -6.99 -6.91 -17.53
C ALA A 77 -5.61 -6.21 -17.52
N PRO A 78 -4.59 -6.79 -18.20
CA PRO A 78 -3.21 -6.32 -18.10
C PRO A 78 -3.00 -4.90 -18.68
N PRO A 79 -1.88 -4.24 -18.33
CA PRO A 79 -1.58 -2.89 -18.82
C PRO A 79 -1.44 -2.83 -20.33
N LEU A 80 -1.78 -1.67 -20.89
CA LEU A 80 -1.85 -1.42 -22.33
C LEU A 80 -0.73 -0.49 -22.79
N ASN A 81 -0.32 -0.63 -24.05
CA ASN A 81 0.46 0.38 -24.75
C ASN A 81 -0.44 1.58 -25.10
N VAL A 82 -0.26 2.68 -24.36
CA VAL A 82 -0.92 3.97 -24.63
C VAL A 82 0.07 5.09 -24.97
N TYR A 83 1.37 4.77 -25.03
CA TYR A 83 2.44 5.74 -25.29
C TYR A 83 2.85 5.81 -26.76
N SER A 84 2.54 4.78 -27.55
CA SER A 84 2.90 4.75 -28.97
C SER A 84 2.10 5.75 -29.79
N THR A 85 2.78 6.38 -30.75
CA THR A 85 2.16 7.22 -31.78
C THR A 85 2.35 6.61 -33.16
N ALA A 86 1.74 7.20 -34.19
CA ALA A 86 1.98 6.78 -35.57
C ALA A 86 3.43 7.05 -36.02
N GLN A 87 4.07 8.06 -35.43
CA GLN A 87 5.46 8.46 -35.72
C GLN A 87 6.46 7.61 -34.93
N ASP A 88 6.11 7.23 -33.70
CA ASP A 88 6.97 6.51 -32.75
C ASP A 88 6.25 5.25 -32.22
N PRO A 89 6.02 4.23 -33.05
CA PRO A 89 5.36 3.00 -32.61
C PRO A 89 6.29 2.13 -31.76
N ASP A 90 5.77 1.52 -30.69
CA ASP A 90 6.46 0.40 -30.04
C ASP A 90 6.70 -0.71 -31.08
N PRO A 91 7.93 -1.24 -31.18
CA PRO A 91 8.30 -2.16 -32.25
C PRO A 91 7.63 -3.54 -32.16
N SER A 92 6.96 -3.87 -31.05
CA SER A 92 6.43 -5.20 -30.77
C SER A 92 4.99 -5.23 -30.28
N THR A 93 4.42 -4.09 -29.89
CA THR A 93 3.07 -4.01 -29.34
C THR A 93 2.31 -2.83 -29.94
N PRO A 94 1.24 -3.03 -30.73
CA PRO A 94 0.43 -1.91 -31.22
C PRO A 94 -0.23 -1.10 -30.10
N PHE A 95 -0.61 0.16 -30.40
CA PHE A 95 -1.40 0.99 -29.48
C PHE A 95 -2.70 0.26 -29.07
N GLY A 96 -3.06 0.37 -27.79
CA GLY A 96 -4.24 -0.27 -27.20
C GLY A 96 -4.09 -1.76 -26.92
N GLN A 97 -2.96 -2.39 -27.26
CA GLN A 97 -2.68 -3.80 -26.97
C GLN A 97 -1.77 -3.93 -25.73
N THR A 98 -1.84 -5.07 -25.06
CA THR A 98 -0.97 -5.33 -23.91
C THR A 98 0.44 -5.72 -24.33
N TRP A 99 1.44 -5.14 -23.68
CA TRP A 99 2.86 -5.47 -23.89
C TRP A 99 3.35 -6.59 -22.95
N VAL A 100 2.53 -7.03 -21.99
CA VAL A 100 2.89 -8.07 -20.99
C VAL A 100 3.32 -9.37 -21.67
N ASN A 101 2.64 -9.73 -22.76
CA ASN A 101 2.93 -10.93 -23.53
C ASN A 101 3.87 -10.66 -24.72
N ALA A 102 4.45 -9.46 -24.84
CA ALA A 102 5.35 -9.15 -25.93
C ALA A 102 6.72 -9.81 -25.69
N PRO A 103 7.38 -10.36 -26.73
CA PRO A 103 8.71 -10.92 -26.61
C PRO A 103 9.69 -9.94 -25.94
N VAL A 104 10.52 -10.43 -25.02
CA VAL A 104 11.61 -9.62 -24.46
C VAL A 104 12.71 -9.53 -25.53
N THR A 105 12.85 -8.35 -26.13
CA THR A 105 13.85 -8.12 -27.19
C THR A 105 15.09 -7.44 -26.58
N THR A 106 16.28 -7.83 -27.04
CA THR A 106 17.55 -7.21 -26.63
C THR A 106 17.79 -5.85 -27.30
N VAL A 107 16.88 -5.40 -28.16
CA VAL A 107 17.05 -4.24 -29.04
C VAL A 107 15.91 -3.23 -28.86
N ILE A 108 15.06 -3.37 -27.82
CA ILE A 108 14.04 -2.35 -27.59
C ILE A 108 14.73 -1.05 -27.17
N PRO A 109 14.45 0.08 -27.84
CA PRO A 109 15.02 1.35 -27.41
C PRO A 109 14.63 1.68 -25.96
N PRO A 110 15.54 2.22 -25.11
CA PRO A 110 15.30 2.42 -23.69
C PRO A 110 14.04 3.21 -23.34
N GLN A 111 13.61 4.14 -24.21
CA GLN A 111 12.39 4.91 -24.02
C GLN A 111 11.12 4.04 -23.97
N TYR A 112 11.08 2.92 -24.71
CA TYR A 112 9.92 2.03 -24.70
C TYR A 112 9.94 1.11 -23.49
N TYR A 113 11.12 0.76 -22.98
CA TYR A 113 11.24 0.11 -21.68
C TYR A 113 10.63 1.01 -20.59
N GLN A 114 11.07 2.28 -20.53
CA GLN A 114 10.55 3.24 -19.56
C GLN A 114 9.03 3.43 -19.71
N ALA A 115 8.54 3.60 -20.93
CA ALA A 115 7.12 3.81 -21.18
C ALA A 115 6.24 2.60 -20.76
N ARG A 116 6.75 1.37 -20.89
CA ARG A 116 6.08 0.17 -20.35
C ARG A 116 6.05 0.19 -18.83
N THR A 117 7.15 0.54 -18.18
CA THR A 117 7.21 0.68 -16.72
C THR A 117 6.27 1.77 -16.22
N ASP A 118 6.22 2.92 -16.88
CA ASP A 118 5.32 4.02 -16.51
C ASP A 118 3.84 3.63 -16.67
N THR A 119 3.49 2.93 -17.75
CA THR A 119 2.13 2.41 -17.94
C THR A 119 1.78 1.29 -16.96
N LEU A 120 2.73 0.45 -16.54
CA LEU A 120 2.54 -0.53 -15.47
C LEU A 120 2.20 0.15 -14.15
N LYS A 121 2.97 1.17 -13.76
CA LYS A 121 2.76 1.91 -12.51
C LYS A 121 1.42 2.64 -12.51
N ALA A 122 1.09 3.32 -13.61
CA ALA A 122 -0.21 3.96 -13.80
C ALA A 122 -1.35 2.95 -13.71
N TRP A 123 -1.27 1.82 -14.42
CA TRP A 123 -2.26 0.76 -14.37
C TRP A 123 -2.44 0.18 -12.96
N TRP A 124 -1.35 -0.06 -12.22
CA TRP A 124 -1.42 -0.56 -10.86
C TRP A 124 -2.13 0.44 -9.93
N VAL A 125 -1.80 1.73 -10.01
CA VAL A 125 -2.55 2.77 -9.28
C VAL A 125 -4.02 2.82 -9.72
N GLY A 126 -4.31 2.60 -11.00
CA GLY A 126 -5.67 2.42 -11.52
C GLY A 126 -6.43 1.27 -10.84
N ASN A 127 -5.76 0.14 -10.59
CA ASN A 127 -6.36 -0.98 -9.85
C ASN A 127 -6.65 -0.60 -8.39
N MET A 128 -5.76 0.14 -7.72
CA MET A 128 -5.98 0.62 -6.35
C MET A 128 -7.14 1.63 -6.26
N ILE A 129 -7.27 2.53 -7.24
CA ILE A 129 -8.40 3.49 -7.33
C ILE A 129 -9.72 2.74 -7.49
N ASN A 130 -9.73 1.71 -8.33
CA ASN A 130 -10.90 0.90 -8.67
C ASN A 130 -11.05 -0.35 -7.80
N GLN A 131 -10.30 -0.44 -6.69
CA GLN A 131 -10.28 -1.63 -5.86
C GLN A 131 -11.70 -1.98 -5.38
N LYS A 132 -11.96 -3.28 -5.29
CA LYS A 132 -13.12 -3.81 -4.56
C LYS A 132 -12.89 -3.61 -3.06
N THR A 133 -13.95 -3.75 -2.26
CA THR A 133 -13.86 -3.64 -0.79
C THR A 133 -13.28 -4.92 -0.17
N THR A 134 -12.09 -5.30 -0.64
CA THR A 134 -11.27 -6.47 -0.31
C THR A 134 -9.87 -5.99 0.06
N LEU A 135 -9.10 -6.80 0.80
CA LEU A 135 -7.76 -6.44 1.26
C LEU A 135 -6.67 -6.60 0.19
N THR A 136 -7.02 -7.15 -0.98
CA THR A 136 -6.09 -7.60 -2.02
C THR A 136 -5.03 -6.56 -2.38
N GLU A 137 -5.42 -5.35 -2.78
CA GLU A 137 -4.46 -4.33 -3.23
C GLU A 137 -3.57 -3.82 -2.09
N LYS A 138 -4.13 -3.69 -0.88
CA LYS A 138 -3.37 -3.24 0.30
C LYS A 138 -2.33 -4.27 0.73
N MET A 139 -2.70 -5.56 0.71
CA MET A 139 -1.77 -6.66 0.95
C MET A 139 -0.75 -6.85 -0.18
N THR A 140 -1.14 -6.54 -1.42
CA THR A 140 -0.19 -6.56 -2.55
C THR A 140 0.91 -5.53 -2.34
N LEU A 141 0.57 -4.30 -1.94
CA LEU A 141 1.57 -3.29 -1.59
C LEU A 141 2.40 -3.71 -0.36
N PHE A 142 1.77 -4.28 0.67
CA PHE A 142 2.49 -4.77 1.85
C PHE A 142 3.55 -5.82 1.48
N LEU A 143 3.18 -6.83 0.69
CA LEU A 143 4.10 -7.88 0.26
C LEU A 143 5.19 -7.34 -0.67
N PHE A 144 4.84 -6.44 -1.58
CA PHE A 144 5.82 -5.80 -2.47
C PHE A 144 6.79 -4.91 -1.69
N ASN A 145 6.34 -4.25 -0.61
CA ASN A 145 7.23 -3.51 0.28
C ASN A 145 8.12 -4.45 1.12
N LEU A 146 7.59 -5.59 1.55
CA LEU A 146 8.31 -6.55 2.39
C LEU A 146 9.39 -7.32 1.62
N ILE A 147 9.09 -7.68 0.36
CA ILE A 147 9.98 -8.43 -0.52
C ILE A 147 10.05 -7.67 -1.86
N PRO A 148 10.78 -6.54 -1.90
CA PRO A 148 10.76 -5.66 -3.04
C PRO A 148 11.63 -6.15 -4.19
N VAL A 149 11.27 -5.69 -5.39
CA VAL A 149 12.16 -5.52 -6.53
C VAL A 149 12.02 -4.09 -7.01
N GLU A 150 13.05 -3.56 -7.65
CA GLU A 150 13.01 -2.25 -8.31
C GLU A 150 12.83 -2.48 -9.81
N ALA A 151 11.76 -1.95 -10.39
CA ALA A 151 11.52 -2.00 -11.82
C ALA A 151 12.73 -1.44 -12.59
N ASP A 152 13.28 -0.32 -12.17
CA ASP A 152 14.41 0.35 -12.81
C ASP A 152 15.71 -0.47 -12.79
N SER A 153 15.87 -1.38 -11.81
CA SER A 153 16.95 -2.37 -11.77
C SER A 153 16.63 -3.65 -12.57
N VAL A 154 15.37 -4.10 -12.53
CA VAL A 154 14.91 -5.28 -13.29
C VAL A 154 14.92 -5.01 -14.79
N GLN A 155 14.64 -3.79 -15.24
CA GLN A 155 14.70 -3.38 -16.65
C GLN A 155 13.92 -4.25 -17.64
N ILE A 156 12.87 -4.95 -17.18
CA ILE A 156 11.96 -5.78 -17.99
C ILE A 156 10.54 -5.65 -17.42
N ALA A 157 9.72 -4.78 -18.01
CA ALA A 157 8.41 -4.44 -17.45
C ALA A 157 7.46 -5.65 -17.37
N GLN A 158 7.58 -6.60 -18.31
CA GLN A 158 6.83 -7.86 -18.29
C GLN A 158 7.12 -8.67 -17.01
N VAL A 159 8.40 -8.76 -16.65
CA VAL A 159 8.87 -9.48 -15.46
C VAL A 159 8.44 -8.73 -14.19
N THR A 160 8.44 -7.40 -14.19
CA THR A 160 7.92 -6.61 -13.06
C THR A 160 6.40 -6.79 -12.90
N TYR A 161 5.64 -6.84 -14.00
CA TYR A 161 4.21 -7.15 -13.97
C TYR A 161 3.94 -8.56 -13.41
N ASP A 162 4.70 -9.56 -13.85
CA ASP A 162 4.56 -10.94 -13.35
C ASP A 162 4.87 -11.03 -11.85
N TYR A 163 5.84 -10.24 -11.36
CA TYR A 163 6.15 -10.15 -9.94
C TYR A 163 5.01 -9.49 -9.15
N TYR A 164 4.43 -8.39 -9.65
CA TYR A 164 3.21 -7.80 -9.08
C TYR A 164 2.08 -8.83 -9.02
N LYS A 165 1.84 -9.56 -10.12
CA LYS A 165 0.81 -10.59 -10.22
C LYS A 165 1.03 -11.70 -9.19
N LEU A 166 2.27 -12.17 -9.02
CA LEU A 166 2.63 -13.15 -7.99
C LEU A 166 2.25 -12.66 -6.59
N MET A 167 2.57 -11.40 -6.25
CA MET A 167 2.21 -10.81 -4.96
C MET A 167 0.69 -10.70 -4.78
N ARG A 168 -0.02 -10.27 -5.83
CA ARG A 168 -1.47 -10.11 -5.80
C ARG A 168 -2.20 -11.44 -5.63
N ASP A 169 -1.83 -12.45 -6.42
CA ASP A 169 -2.42 -13.80 -6.41
C ASP A 169 -2.18 -14.51 -5.07
N ASN A 170 -1.11 -14.16 -4.35
CA ASN A 170 -0.77 -14.74 -3.05
C ASN A 170 -1.00 -13.76 -1.88
N SER A 171 -1.70 -12.65 -2.09
CA SER A 171 -1.92 -11.58 -1.09
C SER A 171 -2.52 -12.07 0.24
N LEU A 172 -3.33 -13.12 0.20
CA LEU A 172 -3.93 -13.80 1.37
C LEU A 172 -3.48 -15.27 1.50
N GLY A 173 -2.39 -15.64 0.83
CA GLY A 173 -1.93 -17.01 0.68
C GLY A 173 -1.07 -17.53 1.83
N ASP A 174 -0.13 -18.39 1.48
CA ASP A 174 0.85 -18.98 2.39
C ASP A 174 2.22 -18.31 2.20
N TYR A 175 2.82 -17.82 3.28
CA TYR A 175 4.09 -17.10 3.18
C TYR A 175 5.27 -17.99 2.81
N LYS A 176 5.26 -19.27 3.24
CA LYS A 176 6.30 -20.23 2.85
C LYS A 176 6.32 -20.45 1.34
N LYS A 177 5.14 -20.59 0.73
CA LYS A 177 4.96 -20.65 -0.72
C LYS A 177 5.46 -19.37 -1.41
N ILE A 178 5.15 -18.19 -0.88
CA ILE A 178 5.63 -16.92 -1.43
C ILE A 178 7.15 -16.89 -1.46
N LEU A 179 7.83 -17.24 -0.36
CA LEU A 179 9.29 -17.29 -0.29
C LEU A 179 9.89 -18.22 -1.37
N LYS A 180 9.30 -19.40 -1.58
CA LYS A 180 9.74 -20.30 -2.65
C LYS A 180 9.57 -19.68 -4.04
N LEU A 181 8.39 -19.10 -4.30
CA LEU A 181 8.07 -18.54 -5.62
C LEU A 181 8.96 -17.33 -5.96
N ILE A 182 9.20 -16.43 -5.00
CA ILE A 182 10.06 -15.25 -5.22
C ILE A 182 11.52 -15.64 -5.40
N SER A 183 12.00 -16.70 -4.72
CA SER A 183 13.41 -17.11 -4.80
C SER A 183 13.88 -17.54 -6.18
N VAL A 184 12.95 -17.94 -7.05
CA VAL A 184 13.23 -18.34 -8.43
C VAL A 184 12.57 -17.39 -9.44
N HIS A 185 11.91 -16.34 -8.98
CA HIS A 185 11.23 -15.41 -9.89
C HIS A 185 12.27 -14.59 -10.69
N PRO A 186 12.13 -14.45 -12.02
CA PRO A 186 13.09 -13.72 -12.85
C PRO A 186 13.37 -12.29 -12.37
N ALA A 187 12.37 -11.60 -11.81
CA ALA A 187 12.54 -10.27 -11.23
C ALA A 187 13.56 -10.28 -10.09
N MET A 188 13.41 -11.21 -9.14
CA MET A 188 14.30 -11.34 -7.98
C MET A 188 15.70 -11.83 -8.39
N LEU A 189 15.76 -12.81 -9.29
CA LEU A 189 17.03 -13.32 -9.84
C LEU A 189 17.82 -12.24 -10.58
N LYS A 190 17.15 -11.24 -11.17
CA LYS A 190 17.82 -10.09 -11.76
C LYS A 190 18.18 -9.04 -10.73
N TYR A 191 17.25 -8.70 -9.83
CA TYR A 191 17.41 -7.63 -8.84
C TYR A 191 18.54 -7.90 -7.83
N LEU A 192 18.66 -9.13 -7.34
CA LEU A 192 19.68 -9.53 -6.35
C LEU A 192 20.76 -10.43 -6.96
N ASN A 193 21.03 -10.28 -8.26
CA ASN A 193 22.09 -10.99 -9.00
C ASN A 193 22.02 -12.53 -8.97
N GLY A 194 20.89 -13.12 -8.56
CA GLY A 194 20.72 -14.58 -8.51
C GLY A 194 20.94 -15.27 -9.86
N SER A 195 20.65 -14.62 -10.98
CA SER A 195 20.89 -15.15 -12.33
C SER A 195 22.38 -15.30 -12.68
N LEU A 196 23.26 -14.58 -11.97
CA LEU A 196 24.72 -14.65 -12.10
C LEU A 196 25.36 -15.58 -11.06
N ASN A 197 24.59 -15.98 -10.04
CA ASN A 197 25.10 -16.80 -8.93
C ASN A 197 25.48 -18.21 -9.41
N ALA A 198 26.75 -18.59 -9.25
CA ALA A 198 27.30 -19.86 -9.73
C ALA A 198 28.27 -20.46 -8.72
N LYS A 199 28.43 -21.78 -8.70
CA LYS A 199 29.32 -22.51 -7.79
C LYS A 199 30.77 -22.02 -7.73
N GLY A 200 31.27 -21.46 -8.84
CA GLY A 200 32.62 -20.91 -8.92
C GLY A 200 32.76 -19.50 -8.33
N ALA A 201 31.65 -18.78 -8.19
CA ALA A 201 31.56 -17.45 -7.59
C ALA A 201 30.19 -17.28 -6.91
N PRO A 202 29.97 -17.90 -5.74
CA PRO A 202 28.71 -17.73 -5.01
C PRO A 202 28.49 -16.27 -4.63
N ASP A 203 27.32 -15.71 -4.99
CA ASP A 203 26.90 -14.35 -4.66
C ASP A 203 26.06 -14.35 -3.38
N GLU A 204 26.57 -13.69 -2.35
CA GLU A 204 25.95 -13.63 -1.02
C GLU A 204 24.72 -12.72 -0.95
N ASN A 205 24.51 -11.85 -1.94
CA ASN A 205 23.49 -10.80 -1.86
C ASN A 205 22.11 -11.38 -1.55
N PHE A 206 21.58 -12.26 -2.41
CA PHE A 206 20.25 -12.82 -2.16
C PHE A 206 20.21 -13.74 -0.92
N GLY A 207 21.27 -14.51 -0.64
CA GLY A 207 21.36 -15.34 0.55
C GLY A 207 21.30 -14.54 1.86
N ARG A 208 21.85 -13.32 1.84
CA ARG A 208 21.79 -12.36 2.94
C ARG A 208 20.38 -11.80 3.07
N GLU A 209 19.82 -11.24 2.00
CA GLU A 209 18.53 -10.56 2.07
C GLU A 209 17.37 -11.53 2.39
N LEU A 210 17.45 -12.77 1.92
CA LEU A 210 16.50 -13.81 2.27
C LEU A 210 16.45 -14.07 3.79
N GLN A 211 17.61 -14.09 4.45
CA GLN A 211 17.70 -14.26 5.91
C GLN A 211 17.37 -12.95 6.65
N GLU A 212 17.98 -11.86 6.21
CA GLU A 212 18.03 -10.60 6.93
C GLU A 212 16.76 -9.77 6.80
N LEU A 213 16.15 -9.75 5.61
CA LEU A 213 15.01 -8.88 5.30
C LEU A 213 13.71 -9.65 5.08
N PHE A 214 13.78 -10.85 4.50
CA PHE A 214 12.57 -11.59 4.12
C PHE A 214 12.19 -12.67 5.13
N THR A 215 13.06 -13.05 6.08
CA THR A 215 12.74 -14.08 7.07
C THR A 215 13.10 -13.68 8.49
N ILE A 216 14.34 -13.89 8.93
CA ILE A 216 14.77 -13.77 10.33
C ILE A 216 14.77 -12.33 10.85
N GLY A 217 15.02 -11.33 10.00
CA GLY A 217 15.09 -9.94 10.41
C GLY A 217 16.47 -9.54 10.96
N LYS A 218 16.63 -8.26 11.33
CA LYS A 218 17.85 -7.66 11.91
C LYS A 218 17.79 -7.44 13.43
N GLY A 219 16.90 -8.14 14.13
CA GLY A 219 16.65 -7.91 15.55
C GLY A 219 17.77 -8.44 16.45
N PRO A 220 17.77 -8.09 17.76
CA PRO A 220 18.75 -8.62 18.73
C PRO A 220 18.68 -10.16 18.88
N ASP A 221 17.55 -10.76 18.49
CA ASP A 221 17.33 -12.20 18.48
C ASP A 221 17.78 -12.87 17.16
N SER A 222 18.19 -12.10 16.16
CA SER A 222 18.71 -12.58 14.88
C SER A 222 20.21 -12.88 14.99
N LYS A 223 20.56 -14.13 15.27
CA LYS A 223 21.95 -14.55 15.57
C LYS A 223 22.54 -15.51 14.53
N TYR A 224 22.03 -15.46 13.29
CA TYR A 224 22.68 -16.14 12.16
C TYR A 224 24.06 -15.50 11.90
N THR A 225 24.95 -16.26 11.30
CA THR A 225 26.33 -15.85 11.05
C THR A 225 26.59 -15.54 9.58
N GLU A 226 27.74 -14.96 9.30
CA GLU A 226 28.21 -14.77 7.92
C GLU A 226 28.38 -16.11 7.17
N ASP A 227 28.73 -17.19 7.89
CA ASP A 227 28.82 -18.51 7.28
C ASP A 227 27.44 -19.07 6.90
N ASP A 228 26.37 -18.70 7.63
CA ASP A 228 24.99 -19.02 7.24
C ASP A 228 24.60 -18.32 5.94
N VAL A 229 25.02 -17.07 5.75
CA VAL A 229 24.83 -16.31 4.50
C VAL A 229 25.52 -17.01 3.34
N LYS A 230 26.77 -17.41 3.50
CA LYS A 230 27.54 -18.16 2.48
C LYS A 230 26.92 -19.52 2.17
N ALA A 231 26.42 -20.22 3.18
CA ALA A 231 25.72 -21.50 3.01
C ALA A 231 24.44 -21.32 2.19
N ALA A 232 23.62 -20.31 2.51
CA ALA A 232 22.43 -19.98 1.73
C ALA A 232 22.77 -19.56 0.29
N ALA A 233 23.81 -18.73 0.10
CA ALA A 233 24.29 -18.30 -1.20
C ALA A 233 24.63 -19.47 -2.13
N LYS A 234 25.28 -20.50 -1.59
CA LYS A 234 25.61 -21.74 -2.32
C LYS A 234 24.37 -22.52 -2.74
N ILE A 235 23.35 -22.62 -1.89
CA ILE A 235 22.06 -23.24 -2.24
C ILE A 235 21.40 -22.50 -3.40
N LEU A 236 21.57 -21.18 -3.47
CA LEU A 236 20.98 -20.33 -4.50
C LEU A 236 21.80 -20.27 -5.81
N THR A 237 22.84 -21.10 -5.96
CA THR A 237 23.63 -21.16 -7.21
C THR A 237 22.91 -21.95 -8.31
N GLY A 238 23.12 -21.57 -9.56
CA GLY A 238 22.63 -22.34 -10.73
C GLY A 238 21.24 -21.95 -11.23
N TYR A 239 20.51 -21.06 -10.56
CA TYR A 239 19.27 -20.50 -11.09
C TYR A 239 19.56 -19.47 -12.18
N ARG A 240 18.87 -19.57 -13.32
CA ARG A 240 19.05 -18.73 -14.51
C ARG A 240 17.72 -18.23 -15.02
N ILE A 241 17.74 -17.15 -15.80
CA ILE A 241 16.55 -16.59 -16.44
C ILE A 241 16.47 -17.11 -17.88
N ASN A 242 15.28 -17.53 -18.31
CA ASN A 242 14.97 -17.85 -19.70
C ASN A 242 14.08 -16.75 -20.30
N PRO A 243 14.66 -15.75 -21.00
CA PRO A 243 13.89 -14.67 -21.62
C PRO A 243 13.13 -15.10 -22.88
N LEU A 244 13.31 -16.34 -23.35
CA LEU A 244 12.68 -16.85 -24.58
C LEU A 244 11.27 -17.42 -24.32
N THR A 245 10.87 -17.58 -23.07
CA THR A 245 9.51 -18.00 -22.71
C THR A 245 8.60 -16.80 -22.49
N ASN A 246 7.29 -17.03 -22.59
CA ASN A 246 6.27 -16.05 -22.29
C ASN A 246 5.19 -16.67 -21.40
N PRO A 247 5.06 -16.29 -20.12
CA PRO A 247 5.89 -15.29 -19.41
C PRO A 247 7.36 -15.72 -19.32
N VAL A 248 8.24 -14.75 -19.05
CA VAL A 248 9.67 -15.01 -18.80
C VAL A 248 9.78 -15.95 -17.60
N SER A 249 10.56 -17.00 -17.73
CA SER A 249 10.69 -18.05 -16.71
C SER A 249 12.12 -18.15 -16.21
N TYR A 250 12.34 -19.03 -15.24
CA TYR A 250 13.67 -19.45 -14.83
C TYR A 250 13.95 -20.88 -15.31
N TYR A 251 15.22 -21.27 -15.30
CA TYR A 251 15.63 -22.67 -15.39
C TYR A 251 16.80 -22.91 -14.43
N PHE A 252 17.00 -24.16 -14.05
CA PHE A 252 18.09 -24.57 -13.17
C PHE A 252 19.22 -25.23 -13.95
N ASP A 253 20.35 -24.53 -14.03
CA ASP A 253 21.61 -25.06 -14.55
C ASP A 253 22.36 -25.81 -13.45
N PHE A 254 22.09 -27.11 -13.34
CA PHE A 254 22.73 -27.98 -12.36
C PHE A 254 24.26 -28.05 -12.53
N ASN A 255 24.82 -27.71 -13.69
CA ASN A 255 26.28 -27.66 -13.86
C ASN A 255 26.90 -26.46 -13.15
N ALA A 256 26.12 -25.40 -12.94
CA ALA A 256 26.53 -24.21 -12.20
C ALA A 256 26.16 -24.27 -10.71
N HIS A 257 25.52 -25.35 -10.24
CA HIS A 257 25.14 -25.50 -8.83
C HIS A 257 26.27 -26.05 -7.96
N ASP A 258 26.40 -25.51 -6.75
CA ASP A 258 27.37 -25.94 -5.75
C ASP A 258 26.94 -27.28 -5.14
N LEU A 259 27.81 -28.29 -5.18
CA LEU A 259 27.51 -29.63 -4.65
C LEU A 259 28.10 -29.87 -3.24
N SER A 260 28.69 -28.84 -2.63
CA SER A 260 29.25 -28.99 -1.29
C SER A 260 28.14 -29.14 -0.26
N VAL A 261 28.46 -29.73 0.89
CA VAL A 261 27.57 -29.81 2.04
C VAL A 261 27.48 -28.42 2.68
N LYS A 262 26.28 -27.85 2.74
CA LYS A 262 26.03 -26.54 3.36
C LYS A 262 25.66 -26.75 4.83
N ARG A 263 26.49 -26.20 5.71
CA ARG A 263 26.33 -26.32 7.16
C ARG A 263 25.91 -24.97 7.72
N PHE A 264 24.83 -24.97 8.47
CA PHE A 264 24.34 -23.80 9.17
C PHE A 264 24.75 -23.85 10.64
N SER A 265 24.79 -22.69 11.27
CA SER A 265 25.23 -22.50 12.65
C SER A 265 24.23 -23.08 13.66
N SER A 266 24.59 -23.03 14.94
CA SER A 266 23.71 -23.45 16.03
C SER A 266 22.41 -22.65 16.11
N PHE A 267 22.38 -21.44 15.53
CA PHE A 267 21.15 -20.65 15.41
C PHE A 267 20.08 -21.39 14.60
N TYR A 268 20.50 -22.11 13.56
CA TYR A 268 19.63 -22.98 12.77
C TYR A 268 19.74 -24.45 13.22
N ASN A 269 19.97 -24.71 14.51
CA ASN A 269 20.09 -26.05 15.08
C ASN A 269 21.18 -26.93 14.41
N ASN A 270 22.26 -26.32 13.91
CA ASN A 270 23.31 -27.00 13.16
C ASN A 270 22.78 -27.77 11.93
N THR A 271 21.71 -27.28 11.31
CA THR A 271 21.09 -27.91 10.13
C THR A 271 22.14 -28.06 9.03
N THR A 272 22.11 -29.21 8.35
CA THR A 272 22.97 -29.51 7.21
C THR A 272 22.11 -29.84 6.01
N ILE A 273 22.38 -29.17 4.88
CA ILE A 273 21.73 -29.41 3.59
C ILE A 273 22.79 -30.00 2.66
N ASN A 274 22.54 -31.21 2.16
CA ASN A 274 23.47 -31.93 1.30
C ASN A 274 23.32 -31.47 -0.15
N GLY A 275 24.45 -31.23 -0.81
CA GLY A 275 24.49 -30.99 -2.26
C GLY A 275 23.86 -32.13 -3.04
N LYS A 276 22.91 -31.83 -3.93
CA LYS A 276 22.21 -32.79 -4.79
C LYS A 276 22.62 -32.61 -6.23
N PHE A 277 22.94 -33.73 -6.89
CA PHE A 277 23.36 -33.74 -8.29
C PHE A 277 22.17 -33.64 -9.25
N GLY A 278 22.39 -33.00 -10.40
CA GLY A 278 21.41 -32.91 -11.47
C GLY A 278 20.17 -32.09 -11.08
N PRO A 279 19.00 -32.35 -11.70
CA PRO A 279 17.76 -31.63 -11.40
C PRO A 279 17.31 -31.69 -9.93
N ALA A 280 17.78 -32.67 -9.16
CA ALA A 280 17.45 -32.77 -7.74
C ALA A 280 18.03 -31.62 -6.90
N GLY A 281 19.02 -30.87 -7.42
CA GLY A 281 19.58 -29.67 -6.78
C GLY A 281 18.53 -28.61 -6.42
N GLU A 282 17.47 -28.45 -7.22
CA GLU A 282 16.40 -27.48 -6.92
C GLU A 282 15.70 -27.74 -5.58
N GLN A 283 15.69 -28.99 -5.11
CA GLN A 283 15.07 -29.36 -3.83
C GLN A 283 15.80 -28.76 -2.62
N GLU A 284 17.06 -28.35 -2.77
CA GLU A 284 17.80 -27.69 -1.68
C GLU A 284 17.18 -26.35 -1.30
N LEU A 285 16.54 -25.65 -2.24
CA LEU A 285 15.79 -24.43 -1.93
C LEU A 285 14.61 -24.71 -0.99
N ASP A 286 13.90 -25.82 -1.20
CA ASP A 286 12.80 -26.22 -0.32
C ASP A 286 13.29 -26.55 1.10
N GLU A 287 14.46 -27.16 1.21
CA GLU A 287 15.12 -27.44 2.48
C GLU A 287 15.56 -26.16 3.18
N LEU A 288 16.15 -25.20 2.45
CA LEU A 288 16.53 -23.88 2.97
C LEU A 288 15.31 -23.12 3.49
N ILE A 289 14.27 -22.98 2.67
CA ILE A 289 13.04 -22.27 3.07
C ILE A 289 12.37 -22.97 4.26
N THR A 290 12.40 -24.31 4.30
CA THR A 290 11.88 -25.07 5.46
C THR A 290 12.68 -24.79 6.73
N MET A 291 14.02 -24.78 6.66
CA MET A 291 14.87 -24.44 7.79
C MET A 291 14.59 -23.02 8.31
N LEU A 292 14.52 -22.02 7.41
CA LEU A 292 14.25 -20.64 7.78
C LEU A 292 12.85 -20.50 8.43
N THR A 293 11.81 -21.06 7.83
CA THR A 293 10.44 -21.01 8.37
C THR A 293 10.26 -21.84 9.65
N ASN A 294 11.09 -22.86 9.88
CA ASN A 294 11.14 -23.59 11.14
C ASN A 294 11.77 -22.78 12.28
N HIS A 295 12.47 -21.68 12.02
CA HIS A 295 12.92 -20.77 13.06
C HIS A 295 11.80 -19.81 13.50
N ILE A 296 11.68 -19.51 14.79
CA ILE A 296 10.57 -18.68 15.31
C ILE A 296 10.70 -17.21 14.89
N GLU A 297 11.92 -16.70 14.71
CA GLU A 297 12.10 -15.31 14.29
C GLU A 297 11.51 -15.02 12.91
N THR A 298 11.35 -16.02 12.03
CA THR A 298 10.66 -15.82 10.74
C THR A 298 9.20 -15.41 10.92
N SER A 299 8.47 -16.06 11.83
CA SER A 299 7.07 -15.66 12.08
C SER A 299 6.99 -14.36 12.86
N ARG A 300 7.91 -14.12 13.81
CA ARG A 300 7.97 -12.86 14.57
C ARG A 300 8.27 -11.68 13.68
N HIS A 301 9.27 -11.77 12.81
CA HIS A 301 9.62 -10.72 11.85
C HIS A 301 8.42 -10.37 10.96
N PHE A 302 7.77 -11.37 10.36
CA PHE A 302 6.58 -11.14 9.55
C PHE A 302 5.44 -10.46 10.34
N CYS A 303 5.15 -10.92 11.55
CA CYS A 303 4.12 -10.33 12.41
C CYS A 303 4.48 -8.91 12.90
N ARG A 304 5.76 -8.61 13.14
CA ARG A 304 6.23 -7.23 13.41
C ARG A 304 5.97 -6.34 12.21
N LYS A 305 6.22 -6.81 10.99
CA LYS A 305 5.94 -6.06 9.76
C LYS A 305 4.44 -5.82 9.56
N LEU A 306 3.60 -6.83 9.81
CA LEU A 306 2.14 -6.65 9.82
C LEU A 306 1.70 -5.61 10.85
N TYR A 307 2.23 -5.68 12.07
CA TYR A 307 1.93 -4.74 13.14
C TYR A 307 2.28 -3.30 12.74
N GLN A 308 3.51 -3.07 12.26
CA GLN A 308 3.97 -1.74 11.82
C GLN A 308 3.18 -1.20 10.64
N PHE A 309 2.72 -2.07 9.74
CA PHE A 309 1.98 -1.66 8.57
C PHE A 309 0.51 -1.36 8.87
N PHE A 310 -0.15 -2.16 9.72
CA PHE A 310 -1.60 -2.10 9.94
C PHE A 310 -2.03 -1.49 11.28
N ILE A 311 -1.24 -1.61 12.35
CA ILE A 311 -1.60 -1.17 13.69
C ILE A 311 -0.86 0.11 14.04
N TYR A 312 0.40 -0.01 14.47
CA TYR A 312 1.18 1.10 15.00
C TYR A 312 2.66 0.97 14.63
N TYR A 313 3.31 2.08 14.32
CA TYR A 313 4.66 2.09 13.76
C TYR A 313 5.74 1.70 14.78
N ASP A 314 5.55 2.08 16.04
CA ASP A 314 6.45 1.76 17.14
C ASP A 314 6.00 0.47 17.84
N ILE A 315 6.96 -0.40 18.13
CA ILE A 315 6.72 -1.68 18.80
C ILE A 315 7.18 -1.54 20.24
N THR A 316 6.21 -1.38 21.15
CA THR A 316 6.48 -1.35 22.58
C THR A 316 6.78 -2.76 23.11
N PRO A 317 7.45 -2.90 24.27
CA PRO A 317 7.64 -4.20 24.91
C PRO A 317 6.32 -4.94 25.18
N ASP A 318 5.26 -4.20 25.50
CA ASP A 318 3.92 -4.73 25.73
C ASP A 318 3.30 -5.29 24.44
N ALA A 319 3.36 -4.53 23.33
CA ALA A 319 2.89 -5.00 22.04
C ALA A 319 3.68 -6.21 21.52
N GLU A 320 5.00 -6.21 21.67
CA GLU A 320 5.86 -7.35 21.32
C GLU A 320 5.46 -8.61 22.10
N GLN A 321 5.28 -8.48 23.42
CA GLN A 321 5.04 -9.62 24.30
C GLN A 321 3.61 -10.16 24.23
N ASN A 322 2.60 -9.27 24.25
CA ASN A 322 1.21 -9.66 24.45
C ASN A 322 0.40 -9.72 23.14
N PHE A 323 0.94 -9.18 22.05
CA PHE A 323 0.27 -9.19 20.75
C PHE A 323 1.08 -9.90 19.66
N ILE A 324 2.29 -9.41 19.36
CA ILE A 324 3.08 -9.86 18.21
C ILE A 324 3.56 -11.30 18.39
N ARG A 325 4.10 -11.66 19.57
CA ARG A 325 4.57 -13.03 19.84
C ARG A 325 3.44 -14.06 19.79
N PRO A 326 2.29 -13.87 20.45
CA PRO A 326 1.13 -14.75 20.30
C PRO A 326 0.64 -14.86 18.84
N LEU A 327 0.58 -13.74 18.11
CA LEU A 327 0.20 -13.75 16.69
C LEU A 327 1.22 -14.52 15.83
N ALA A 328 2.51 -14.42 16.14
CA ALA A 328 3.59 -15.14 15.45
C ALA A 328 3.57 -16.64 15.72
N ASP A 329 3.24 -17.06 16.94
CA ASP A 329 3.04 -18.47 17.30
C ASP A 329 1.83 -19.05 16.55
N PHE A 330 0.74 -18.28 16.46
CA PHE A 330 -0.43 -18.64 15.65
C PHE A 330 -0.09 -18.70 14.15
N PHE A 331 0.61 -17.69 13.61
CA PHE A 331 1.01 -17.65 12.21
C PHE A 331 1.83 -18.90 11.83
N LYS A 332 2.81 -19.27 12.66
CA LYS A 332 3.62 -20.47 12.46
C LYS A 332 2.79 -21.76 12.56
N SER A 333 2.00 -21.93 13.62
CA SER A 333 1.20 -23.14 13.84
C SER A 333 0.07 -23.32 12.81
N SER A 334 -0.42 -22.22 12.23
CA SER A 334 -1.37 -22.23 11.10
C SER A 334 -0.74 -22.65 9.76
N GLY A 335 0.57 -22.91 9.75
CA GLY A 335 1.34 -23.23 8.55
C GLY A 335 1.58 -22.00 7.69
N PHE A 336 1.92 -20.86 8.28
CA PHE A 336 2.23 -19.60 7.58
C PHE A 336 1.05 -19.03 6.75
N ASN A 337 -0.18 -19.26 7.23
CA ASN A 337 -1.39 -18.78 6.58
C ASN A 337 -1.64 -17.28 6.85
N ILE A 338 -1.47 -16.45 5.83
CA ILE A 338 -1.61 -15.00 5.93
C ILE A 338 -3.07 -14.61 6.23
N LYS A 339 -4.04 -15.20 5.52
CA LYS A 339 -5.47 -14.89 5.72
C LYS A 339 -5.93 -15.06 7.17
N LYS A 340 -5.64 -16.21 7.77
CA LYS A 340 -6.02 -16.51 9.17
C LYS A 340 -5.34 -15.56 10.17
N THR A 341 -4.09 -15.22 9.90
CA THR A 341 -3.31 -14.30 10.75
C THR A 341 -3.90 -12.89 10.71
N LEU A 342 -4.24 -12.40 9.51
CA LEU A 342 -4.91 -11.10 9.34
C LEU A 342 -6.32 -11.10 9.93
N GLU A 343 -7.06 -12.20 9.83
CA GLU A 343 -8.37 -12.33 10.48
C GLU A 343 -8.26 -12.15 11.99
N THR A 344 -7.26 -12.78 12.61
CA THR A 344 -7.00 -12.67 14.06
C THR A 344 -6.58 -11.24 14.42
N LEU A 345 -5.68 -10.64 13.64
CA LEU A 345 -5.20 -9.27 13.83
C LEU A 345 -6.36 -8.25 13.78
N PHE A 346 -7.16 -8.25 12.71
CA PHE A 346 -8.22 -7.25 12.51
C PHE A 346 -9.45 -7.46 13.40
N LYS A 347 -9.59 -8.63 14.03
CA LYS A 347 -10.65 -8.90 15.02
C LYS A 347 -10.20 -8.68 16.46
N SER A 348 -8.94 -8.31 16.69
CA SER A 348 -8.40 -8.13 18.04
C SER A 348 -8.89 -6.84 18.72
N GLN A 349 -8.92 -6.84 20.06
CA GLN A 349 -9.14 -5.63 20.85
C GLN A 349 -8.10 -4.56 20.51
N HIS A 350 -6.83 -4.95 20.46
CA HIS A 350 -5.72 -4.02 20.28
C HIS A 350 -5.81 -3.21 18.99
N PHE A 351 -6.29 -3.81 17.89
CA PHE A 351 -6.48 -3.10 16.64
C PHE A 351 -7.42 -1.88 16.78
N TYR A 352 -8.39 -1.92 17.71
CA TYR A 352 -9.38 -0.87 17.91
C TYR A 352 -9.12 0.01 19.15
N ASP A 353 -7.95 -0.11 19.77
CA ASP A 353 -7.55 0.78 20.87
C ASP A 353 -7.54 2.24 20.39
N SER A 354 -7.95 3.15 21.27
CA SER A 354 -8.07 4.57 20.92
C SER A 354 -6.75 5.20 20.45
N LEU A 355 -5.61 4.69 20.93
CA LEU A 355 -4.27 5.16 20.53
C LEU A 355 -3.82 4.61 19.17
N ASN A 356 -4.47 3.56 18.68
CA ASN A 356 -4.19 2.99 17.36
C ASN A 356 -5.07 3.61 16.26
N THR A 357 -5.98 4.53 16.61
CA THR A 357 -6.80 5.29 15.65
C THR A 357 -6.15 6.65 15.32
N ALA A 358 -6.12 7.05 14.04
CA ALA A 358 -5.55 8.33 13.59
C ALA A 358 -4.08 8.52 14.05
N CYS A 359 -3.32 7.44 14.09
CA CYS A 359 -2.06 7.32 14.81
C CYS A 359 -0.82 7.37 13.90
N VAL A 360 -1.04 7.34 12.57
CA VAL A 360 0.03 7.42 11.56
C VAL A 360 -0.30 8.44 10.49
N ILE A 361 0.73 9.06 9.92
CA ILE A 361 0.56 9.92 8.73
C ILE A 361 0.27 9.03 7.52
N LYS A 362 -0.80 9.36 6.77
CA LYS A 362 -1.17 8.70 5.51
C LYS A 362 0.05 8.59 4.60
N SER A 363 0.30 7.38 4.11
CA SER A 363 1.29 7.17 3.06
C SER A 363 0.92 7.97 1.80
N PRO A 364 1.86 8.27 0.89
CA PRO A 364 1.54 8.99 -0.32
C PRO A 364 0.41 8.38 -1.16
N LEU A 365 0.32 7.05 -1.23
CA LEU A 365 -0.77 6.35 -1.92
C LEU A 365 -2.09 6.46 -1.15
N ASP A 366 -2.08 6.31 0.19
CA ASP A 366 -3.29 6.50 1.01
C ASP A 366 -3.85 7.92 0.91
N TYR A 367 -2.96 8.92 0.78
CA TYR A 367 -3.38 10.30 0.54
C TYR A 367 -3.90 10.51 -0.88
N ALA A 368 -3.11 10.17 -1.90
CA ALA A 368 -3.38 10.52 -3.29
C ALA A 368 -4.57 9.75 -3.88
N ILE A 369 -4.76 8.49 -3.48
CA ILE A 369 -5.93 7.68 -3.86
C ILE A 369 -7.09 7.97 -2.91
N GLY A 370 -6.81 8.19 -1.62
CA GLY A 370 -7.81 8.44 -0.60
C GLY A 370 -8.68 9.64 -0.93
N ILE A 371 -8.06 10.77 -1.28
CA ILE A 371 -8.77 11.98 -1.69
C ILE A 371 -9.67 11.73 -2.91
N CYS A 372 -9.24 10.89 -3.86
CA CYS A 372 -10.05 10.55 -5.02
C CYS A 372 -11.29 9.73 -4.65
N LYS A 373 -11.14 8.74 -3.75
CA LYS A 373 -12.24 7.87 -3.31
C LYS A 373 -13.20 8.60 -2.37
N GLU A 374 -12.68 9.27 -1.36
CA GLU A 374 -13.46 9.97 -0.32
C GLU A 374 -14.36 11.05 -0.92
N PHE A 375 -13.86 11.79 -1.91
CA PHE A 375 -14.60 12.87 -2.58
C PHE A 375 -15.23 12.48 -3.92
N SER A 376 -15.27 11.18 -4.25
CA SER A 376 -15.88 10.67 -5.49
C SER A 376 -15.37 11.37 -6.75
N VAL A 377 -14.06 11.65 -6.81
CA VAL A 377 -13.40 12.27 -7.97
C VAL A 377 -13.61 11.39 -9.19
N GLN A 378 -14.10 12.00 -10.26
CA GLN A 378 -14.36 11.30 -11.52
C GLN A 378 -13.06 11.13 -12.31
N PHE A 379 -12.88 9.94 -12.89
CA PHE A 379 -11.77 9.61 -13.78
C PHE A 379 -12.30 9.39 -15.20
N PRO A 380 -11.50 9.65 -16.25
CA PRO A 380 -11.82 9.25 -17.61
C PRO A 380 -12.09 7.75 -17.66
N ASN A 381 -13.16 7.38 -18.37
CA ASN A 381 -13.45 5.97 -18.64
C ASN A 381 -12.51 5.44 -19.74
N ASN A 382 -12.62 4.16 -20.05
CA ASN A 382 -11.77 3.49 -21.04
C ASN A 382 -12.14 3.77 -22.51
N THR A 383 -13.05 4.72 -22.79
CA THR A 383 -13.37 5.13 -24.18
C THR A 383 -12.14 5.68 -24.88
N ILE A 384 -11.32 6.44 -24.13
CA ILE A 384 -10.01 6.92 -24.56
C ILE A 384 -8.98 6.40 -23.54
N PRO A 385 -8.35 5.24 -23.79
CA PRO A 385 -7.41 4.64 -22.85
C PRO A 385 -6.27 5.58 -22.44
N LEU A 386 -5.80 6.44 -23.36
CA LEU A 386 -4.77 7.43 -23.05
C LEU A 386 -5.17 8.35 -21.90
N ASP A 387 -6.34 8.99 -21.96
CA ASP A 387 -6.80 9.92 -20.93
C ASP A 387 -6.92 9.24 -19.56
N GLN A 388 -7.38 7.99 -19.55
CA GLN A 388 -7.48 7.18 -18.34
C GLN A 388 -6.11 6.89 -17.73
N TYR A 389 -5.13 6.46 -18.55
CA TYR A 389 -3.77 6.20 -18.08
C TYR A 389 -3.05 7.47 -17.65
N ILE A 390 -3.30 8.61 -18.31
CA ILE A 390 -2.77 9.91 -17.87
C ILE A 390 -3.35 10.31 -16.50
N ALA A 391 -4.65 10.09 -16.27
CA ALA A 391 -5.27 10.34 -14.97
C ALA A 391 -4.66 9.46 -13.87
N TRP A 392 -4.50 8.15 -14.11
CA TRP A 392 -3.85 7.25 -13.16
C TRP A 392 -2.36 7.55 -12.97
N GLY A 393 -1.65 7.89 -14.05
CA GLY A 393 -0.25 8.31 -14.04
C GLY A 393 -0.06 9.61 -13.27
N THR A 394 -1.02 10.53 -13.30
CA THR A 394 -1.00 11.75 -12.47
C THR A 394 -0.99 11.41 -10.99
N ILE A 395 -1.86 10.49 -10.54
CA ILE A 395 -1.88 10.02 -9.14
C ILE A 395 -0.58 9.29 -8.77
N THR A 396 -0.05 8.49 -9.71
CA THR A 396 1.24 7.80 -9.56
C THR A 396 2.38 8.79 -9.31
N SER A 397 2.49 9.82 -10.14
CA SER A 397 3.51 10.87 -10.01
C SER A 397 3.35 11.65 -8.70
N LEU A 398 2.11 11.94 -8.28
CA LEU A 398 1.85 12.60 -7.00
C LEU A 398 2.34 11.78 -5.81
N ALA A 399 2.18 10.45 -5.83
CA ALA A 399 2.72 9.58 -4.80
C ALA A 399 4.25 9.53 -4.83
N ALA A 400 4.85 9.46 -6.02
CA ALA A 400 6.29 9.46 -6.21
C ALA A 400 6.95 10.75 -5.69
N TYR A 401 6.40 11.92 -5.99
CA TYR A 401 6.89 13.21 -5.47
C TYR A 401 6.83 13.34 -3.94
N GLN A 402 6.00 12.52 -3.28
CA GLN A 402 5.90 12.47 -1.82
C GLN A 402 6.71 11.32 -1.21
N GLY A 403 7.55 10.65 -2.00
CA GLY A 403 8.52 9.64 -1.54
C GLY A 403 8.11 8.18 -1.78
N LEU A 404 6.98 7.91 -2.44
CA LEU A 404 6.53 6.54 -2.75
C LEU A 404 6.35 6.36 -4.26
N ASN A 405 7.45 6.06 -4.95
CA ASN A 405 7.45 5.66 -6.36
C ASN A 405 7.08 4.17 -6.46
N ILE A 406 5.83 3.86 -6.79
CA ILE A 406 5.34 2.48 -6.83
C ILE A 406 6.16 1.63 -7.81
N ALA A 407 6.35 0.34 -7.48
CA ALA A 407 7.24 -0.61 -8.17
C ALA A 407 8.76 -0.31 -8.08
N ASP A 408 9.17 0.80 -7.47
CA ASP A 408 10.58 1.14 -7.22
C ASP A 408 10.81 1.59 -5.77
N PRO A 409 10.75 0.64 -4.82
CA PRO A 409 11.18 0.91 -3.45
C PRO A 409 12.65 1.36 -3.42
N PRO A 410 13.02 2.34 -2.58
CA PRO A 410 14.34 2.96 -2.61
C PRO A 410 15.47 2.07 -2.07
N ALA A 411 15.14 0.92 -1.48
CA ALA A 411 16.08 -0.04 -0.92
C ALA A 411 15.46 -1.45 -0.91
N VAL A 412 16.31 -2.48 -0.79
CA VAL A 412 15.88 -3.88 -0.63
C VAL A 412 15.05 -4.09 0.64
N ALA A 413 15.18 -3.20 1.63
CA ALA A 413 14.35 -3.20 2.84
C ALA A 413 12.96 -2.57 2.65
N GLY A 414 12.64 -2.11 1.44
CA GLY A 414 11.38 -1.44 1.11
C GLY A 414 11.42 0.08 1.36
N TRP A 415 10.26 0.68 1.55
CA TRP A 415 10.15 2.10 1.92
C TRP A 415 10.44 2.31 3.41
N GLN A 416 11.37 3.24 3.66
CA GLN A 416 11.91 3.57 4.99
C GLN A 416 10.83 3.88 6.03
N ALA A 417 9.70 4.45 5.62
CA ALA A 417 8.66 4.87 6.53
C ALA A 417 8.05 3.75 7.38
N TRP A 418 8.19 2.48 6.98
CA TRP A 418 7.69 1.32 7.73
C TRP A 418 8.74 0.62 8.58
N TYR A 419 9.99 1.09 8.64
CA TYR A 419 11.02 0.42 9.44
C TYR A 419 12.11 1.35 10.00
N GLN A 420 12.31 2.55 9.45
CA GLN A 420 13.43 3.40 9.81
C GLN A 420 13.10 4.31 11.00
N ALA A 421 13.56 3.88 12.17
CA ALA A 421 13.58 4.72 13.36
C ALA A 421 14.56 5.92 13.19
N PRO A 422 14.31 7.07 13.84
CA PRO A 422 13.14 7.36 14.67
C PRO A 422 11.94 7.90 13.89
N GLN A 423 12.08 8.16 12.58
CA GLN A 423 11.11 8.99 11.84
C GLN A 423 9.90 8.19 11.34
N PHE A 424 10.07 6.94 10.91
CA PHE A 424 8.98 6.10 10.39
C PHE A 424 8.05 6.87 9.43
N HIS A 425 6.74 6.85 9.66
CA HIS A 425 5.74 7.51 8.83
C HIS A 425 5.89 9.03 8.75
N GLU A 426 6.61 9.67 9.67
CA GLU A 426 6.85 11.12 9.64
C GLU A 426 7.66 11.53 8.40
N ILE A 427 8.43 10.61 7.80
CA ILE A 427 9.18 10.85 6.55
C ILE A 427 8.25 11.28 5.41
N TRP A 428 6.97 10.86 5.43
CA TRP A 428 6.01 11.20 4.37
C TRP A 428 5.65 12.69 4.33
N ILE A 429 5.89 13.44 5.41
CA ILE A 429 5.50 14.84 5.50
C ILE A 429 6.71 15.74 5.82
N ASN A 430 6.97 16.66 4.91
CA ASN A 430 7.94 17.74 5.06
C ASN A 430 7.39 18.99 4.36
N ALA A 431 8.16 20.08 4.31
CA ALA A 431 7.71 21.33 3.71
C ALA A 431 7.29 21.16 2.23
N ASP A 432 8.02 20.36 1.46
CA ASP A 432 7.77 20.15 0.04
C ASP A 432 6.57 19.21 -0.18
N SER A 433 6.51 18.09 0.54
CA SER A 433 5.42 17.13 0.38
C SER A 433 4.10 17.67 0.91
N LEU A 434 4.09 18.47 1.99
CA LEU A 434 2.89 19.16 2.47
C LEU A 434 2.38 20.21 1.46
N ALA A 435 3.28 21.02 0.89
CA ALA A 435 2.91 21.96 -0.17
C ALA A 435 2.34 21.23 -1.41
N SER A 436 2.95 20.09 -1.78
CA SER A 436 2.45 19.24 -2.86
C SER A 436 1.04 18.70 -2.56
N ARG A 437 0.80 18.20 -1.34
CA ARG A 437 -0.53 17.73 -0.89
C ARG A 437 -1.58 18.83 -1.01
N ASN A 438 -1.30 20.03 -0.49
CA ASN A 438 -2.22 21.17 -0.55
C ASN A 438 -2.52 21.59 -1.99
N ARG A 439 -1.51 21.60 -2.86
CA ARG A 439 -1.69 21.89 -4.30
C ARG A 439 -2.58 20.85 -4.99
N VAL A 440 -2.54 19.58 -4.59
CA VAL A 440 -3.49 18.57 -5.09
C VAL A 440 -4.91 18.94 -4.70
N ALA A 441 -5.14 19.26 -3.42
CA ALA A 441 -6.46 19.65 -2.91
C ALA A 441 -7.00 20.89 -3.64
N GLU A 442 -6.15 21.91 -3.84
CA GLU A 442 -6.48 23.12 -4.60
C GLU A 442 -6.88 22.80 -6.05
N ASN A 443 -6.08 21.98 -6.74
CA ASN A 443 -6.32 21.70 -8.15
C ASN A 443 -7.59 20.89 -8.38
N ILE A 444 -7.84 19.84 -7.58
CA ILE A 444 -9.02 18.99 -7.76
C ILE A 444 -10.33 19.71 -7.38
N THR A 445 -10.27 20.67 -6.44
CA THR A 445 -11.44 21.47 -6.00
C THR A 445 -11.68 22.71 -6.87
N SER A 446 -10.73 23.05 -7.75
CA SER A 446 -10.83 24.20 -8.65
C SER A 446 -11.93 24.04 -9.71
N ALA A 447 -12.36 25.17 -10.28
CA ALA A 447 -13.37 25.16 -11.34
C ALA A 447 -12.94 24.38 -12.60
N LYS A 448 -11.63 24.31 -12.89
CA LYS A 448 -11.08 23.60 -14.06
C LYS A 448 -10.69 22.15 -13.76
N GLY A 449 -10.44 21.80 -12.51
CA GLY A 449 -9.80 20.53 -12.16
C GLY A 449 -8.35 20.45 -12.67
N ILE A 450 -7.79 19.25 -12.64
CA ILE A 450 -6.52 18.93 -13.31
C ILE A 450 -6.83 18.62 -14.78
N GLN A 451 -6.07 19.24 -15.69
CA GLN A 451 -6.28 19.11 -17.13
C GLN A 451 -5.05 18.55 -17.84
N TYR A 452 -5.29 17.78 -18.90
CA TYR A 452 -4.29 17.33 -19.88
C TYR A 452 -4.81 17.63 -21.28
N ASN A 453 -4.03 18.33 -22.11
CA ASN A 453 -4.45 18.77 -23.45
C ASN A 453 -5.86 19.42 -23.48
N ALA A 454 -6.13 20.31 -22.50
CA ALA A 454 -7.43 20.96 -22.29
C ALA A 454 -8.61 20.04 -21.92
N VAL A 455 -8.39 18.73 -21.78
CA VAL A 455 -9.35 17.76 -21.24
C VAL A 455 -9.21 17.71 -19.73
N THR A 456 -10.33 17.78 -19.00
CA THR A 456 -10.31 17.63 -17.54
C THR A 456 -10.20 16.16 -17.17
N ILE A 457 -9.10 15.78 -16.53
CA ILE A 457 -8.80 14.39 -16.17
C ILE A 457 -9.11 14.07 -14.72
N LEU A 458 -9.06 15.05 -13.81
CA LEU A 458 -9.40 14.86 -12.40
C LEU A 458 -10.11 16.10 -11.87
N LYS A 459 -11.34 15.93 -11.39
CA LYS A 459 -12.09 17.02 -10.77
C LYS A 459 -13.04 16.48 -9.72
N MET A 460 -13.06 17.14 -8.56
CA MET A 460 -14.04 16.89 -7.52
C MET A 460 -15.37 17.55 -7.89
N ASP A 461 -16.46 16.79 -7.77
CA ASP A 461 -17.79 17.37 -7.68
C ASP A 461 -18.22 17.34 -6.20
N PRO A 462 -18.12 18.47 -5.48
CA PRO A 462 -18.39 18.51 -4.05
C PRO A 462 -19.85 18.18 -3.71
N THR A 463 -20.76 18.26 -4.68
CA THR A 463 -22.19 17.97 -4.45
C THR A 463 -22.46 16.48 -4.28
N ILE A 464 -21.63 15.61 -4.88
CA ILE A 464 -21.81 14.15 -4.84
C ILE A 464 -21.63 13.60 -3.43
N LEU A 465 -20.55 13.97 -2.73
CA LEU A 465 -20.35 13.56 -1.34
C LEU A 465 -21.39 14.22 -0.43
N THR A 466 -21.61 15.53 -0.63
CA THR A 466 -22.52 16.32 0.22
C THR A 466 -23.94 15.78 0.23
N ALA A 467 -24.46 15.34 -0.93
CA ALA A 467 -25.80 14.78 -1.05
C ALA A 467 -25.98 13.44 -0.32
N GLN A 468 -24.92 12.79 0.15
CA GLN A 468 -24.98 11.54 0.89
C GLN A 468 -25.06 11.74 2.41
N PHE A 469 -24.90 12.97 2.90
CA PHE A 469 -25.09 13.32 4.31
C PHE A 469 -26.57 13.53 4.65
N SER A 470 -26.90 13.48 5.93
CA SER A 470 -28.27 13.35 6.41
C SER A 470 -29.10 14.62 6.19
N ASN A 471 -28.54 15.78 6.55
CA ASN A 471 -29.20 17.09 6.49
C ASN A 471 -28.32 18.14 5.79
N PRO A 472 -28.02 17.99 4.49
CA PRO A 472 -27.10 18.85 3.77
C PRO A 472 -27.57 20.32 3.66
N GLU A 473 -28.86 20.61 3.81
CA GLU A 473 -29.42 21.96 3.88
C GLU A 473 -29.13 22.71 5.19
N ASN A 474 -28.73 22.00 6.25
CA ASN A 474 -28.35 22.59 7.53
C ASN A 474 -26.83 22.73 7.57
N ALA A 475 -26.33 23.97 7.53
CA ALA A 475 -24.91 24.26 7.40
C ALA A 475 -24.06 23.65 8.53
N LEU A 476 -24.53 23.74 9.79
CA LEU A 476 -23.76 23.23 10.93
C LEU A 476 -23.79 21.69 10.99
N GLU A 477 -24.94 21.08 10.75
CA GLU A 477 -25.06 19.62 10.76
C GLU A 477 -24.27 18.98 9.61
N LEU A 478 -24.31 19.59 8.41
CA LEU A 478 -23.49 19.18 7.28
C LEU A 478 -22.00 19.21 7.64
N VAL A 479 -21.52 20.32 8.21
CA VAL A 479 -20.11 20.47 8.60
C VAL A 479 -19.71 19.42 9.63
N LYS A 480 -20.55 19.21 10.66
CA LYS A 480 -20.29 18.21 11.70
C LYS A 480 -20.19 16.81 11.11
N GLU A 481 -21.17 16.39 10.29
CA GLU A 481 -21.16 15.05 9.70
C GLU A 481 -20.00 14.86 8.72
N ALA A 482 -19.70 15.88 7.88
CA ALA A 482 -18.61 15.83 6.92
C ALA A 482 -17.25 15.73 7.61
N VAL A 483 -16.98 16.57 8.61
CA VAL A 483 -15.71 16.57 9.35
C VAL A 483 -15.55 15.28 10.15
N ASP A 484 -16.58 14.82 10.85
CA ASP A 484 -16.52 13.57 11.63
C ASP A 484 -16.25 12.36 10.72
N PHE A 485 -16.80 12.35 9.51
CA PHE A 485 -16.51 11.33 8.49
C PHE A 485 -15.08 11.45 7.94
N ILE A 486 -14.64 12.65 7.58
CA ILE A 486 -13.34 12.91 6.93
C ILE A 486 -12.17 12.78 7.90
N TYR A 487 -12.34 13.08 9.19
CA TYR A 487 -11.26 12.97 10.19
C TYR A 487 -11.34 11.69 11.03
N ASN A 488 -12.52 11.09 11.16
CA ASN A 488 -12.79 9.95 12.06
C ASN A 488 -12.72 10.28 13.55
N PHE A 489 -12.81 11.56 13.92
CA PHE A 489 -12.93 12.02 15.30
C PHE A 489 -13.62 13.37 15.33
N LYS A 490 -14.18 13.69 16.50
CA LYS A 490 -14.92 14.94 16.71
C LYS A 490 -13.97 16.09 16.96
N LEU A 491 -14.34 17.26 16.46
CA LEU A 491 -13.67 18.52 16.77
C LEU A 491 -14.44 19.33 17.81
N SER A 492 -13.85 20.45 18.22
CA SER A 492 -14.53 21.45 19.04
C SER A 492 -15.65 22.14 18.28
N ASP A 493 -16.66 22.66 18.98
CA ASP A 493 -17.70 23.50 18.37
C ASP A 493 -17.12 24.73 17.67
N THR A 494 -16.04 25.31 18.19
CA THR A 494 -15.31 26.41 17.54
C THR A 494 -14.75 26.01 16.18
N SER A 495 -14.17 24.81 16.07
CA SER A 495 -13.62 24.30 14.81
C SER A 495 -14.74 24.03 13.79
N TYR A 496 -15.87 23.46 14.20
CA TYR A 496 -17.01 23.29 13.30
C TYR A 496 -17.57 24.64 12.82
N LEU A 497 -17.68 25.63 13.71
CA LEU A 497 -18.13 26.98 13.33
C LEU A 497 -17.17 27.66 12.36
N TYR A 498 -15.86 27.42 12.47
CA TYR A 498 -14.87 27.90 11.51
C TYR A 498 -15.16 27.36 10.10
N PHE A 499 -15.32 26.04 9.92
CA PHE A 499 -15.62 25.46 8.60
C PHE A 499 -17.00 25.89 8.06
N LYS A 500 -17.99 26.07 8.93
CA LYS A 500 -19.32 26.57 8.55
C LYS A 500 -19.27 27.90 7.82
N ASN A 501 -18.33 28.78 8.18
CA ASN A 501 -18.20 30.10 7.56
C ASN A 501 -17.95 30.04 6.05
N PHE A 502 -17.36 28.96 5.53
CA PHE A 502 -17.19 28.77 4.09
C PHE A 502 -18.52 28.56 3.35
N LEU A 503 -19.49 27.90 4.00
CA LEU A 503 -20.82 27.65 3.41
C LEU A 503 -21.68 28.92 3.34
N ILE A 504 -21.57 29.79 4.34
CA ILE A 504 -22.32 31.05 4.40
C ILE A 504 -21.55 32.24 3.80
N SER A 505 -20.24 32.09 3.53
CA SER A 505 -19.39 33.13 2.90
C SER A 505 -19.44 34.49 3.64
N GLY A 506 -19.51 34.47 4.98
CA GLY A 506 -19.60 35.68 5.81
C GLY A 506 -20.98 36.35 5.85
N LEU A 507 -22.02 35.72 5.28
CA LEU A 507 -23.40 36.20 5.35
C LEU A 507 -23.97 36.04 6.78
N PRO A 508 -24.95 36.87 7.18
CA PRO A 508 -25.35 37.00 8.57
C PRO A 508 -26.16 35.82 9.14
N ASN A 509 -26.69 34.94 8.29
CA ASN A 509 -27.51 33.81 8.75
C ASN A 509 -27.28 32.55 7.89
N ASP A 510 -27.72 31.41 8.42
CA ASP A 510 -27.57 30.11 7.76
C ASP A 510 -28.60 29.89 6.62
N SER A 511 -29.65 30.72 6.50
CA SER A 511 -30.71 30.54 5.48
C SER A 511 -30.16 30.69 4.06
N TYR A 512 -29.12 31.51 3.87
CA TYR A 512 -28.42 31.63 2.58
C TYR A 512 -27.79 30.32 2.08
N TRP A 513 -27.35 29.44 3.00
CA TRP A 513 -26.89 28.10 2.62
C TRP A 513 -28.09 27.19 2.36
N THR A 514 -29.06 27.17 3.27
CA THR A 514 -30.28 26.36 3.15
C THR A 514 -30.97 26.59 1.81
N GLU A 515 -31.23 27.84 1.44
CA GLU A 515 -31.87 28.22 0.18
C GLU A 515 -31.05 27.80 -1.03
N ALA A 516 -29.74 28.09 -1.04
CA ALA A 516 -28.86 27.73 -2.16
C ALA A 516 -28.82 26.21 -2.40
N TRP A 517 -28.78 25.42 -1.31
CA TRP A 517 -28.81 23.97 -1.40
C TRP A 517 -30.18 23.45 -1.88
N LEU A 518 -31.29 23.95 -1.34
CA LEU A 518 -32.63 23.55 -1.75
C LEU A 518 -32.91 23.93 -3.22
N ASP A 519 -32.46 25.10 -3.66
CA ASP A 519 -32.56 25.53 -5.06
C ASP A 519 -31.80 24.60 -6.00
N PHE A 520 -30.56 24.25 -5.65
CA PHE A 520 -29.78 23.27 -6.39
C PHE A 520 -30.46 21.90 -6.40
N LYS A 521 -30.94 21.42 -5.26
CA LYS A 521 -31.64 20.13 -5.15
C LYS A 521 -32.90 20.08 -6.02
N GLY A 522 -33.62 21.20 -6.12
CA GLY A 522 -34.81 21.34 -6.97
C GLY A 522 -34.51 21.38 -8.47
N ASN A 523 -33.33 21.85 -8.88
CA ASN A 523 -32.89 21.84 -10.28
C ASN A 523 -31.35 21.66 -10.40
N PRO A 524 -30.84 20.42 -10.26
CA PRO A 524 -29.40 20.16 -10.16
C PRO A 524 -28.63 20.37 -11.47
N ASN A 525 -29.35 20.45 -12.60
CA ASN A 525 -28.79 20.68 -13.92
C ASN A 525 -28.65 22.17 -14.25
N ASP A 526 -29.21 23.07 -13.43
CA ASP A 526 -29.03 24.52 -13.58
C ASP A 526 -27.56 24.90 -13.26
N PRO A 527 -26.80 25.41 -14.24
CA PRO A 527 -25.39 25.72 -14.05
C PRO A 527 -25.14 26.79 -12.98
N VAL A 528 -26.04 27.76 -12.84
CA VAL A 528 -25.91 28.85 -11.86
C VAL A 528 -26.10 28.29 -10.46
N LYS A 529 -27.17 27.51 -10.25
CA LYS A 529 -27.47 26.92 -8.94
C LYS A 529 -26.38 25.94 -8.51
N LYS A 530 -25.95 25.06 -9.43
CA LYS A 530 -24.83 24.15 -9.19
C LYS A 530 -23.53 24.90 -8.87
N ASN A 531 -23.22 25.97 -9.59
CA ASN A 531 -22.01 26.76 -9.35
C ASN A 531 -22.02 27.47 -7.98
N THR A 532 -23.18 27.99 -7.55
CA THR A 532 -23.34 28.62 -6.24
C THR A 532 -22.99 27.66 -5.09
N VAL A 533 -23.57 26.45 -5.09
CA VAL A 533 -23.26 25.46 -4.04
C VAL A 533 -21.85 24.90 -4.18
N SER A 534 -21.40 24.63 -5.40
CA SER A 534 -20.09 24.01 -5.65
C SER A 534 -18.95 24.92 -5.20
N THR A 535 -19.05 26.23 -5.43
CA THR A 535 -18.01 27.19 -5.01
C THR A 535 -17.82 27.19 -3.49
N ARG A 536 -18.94 27.23 -2.75
CA ARG A 536 -18.94 27.23 -1.28
C ARG A 536 -18.42 25.91 -0.70
N LEU A 537 -18.91 24.79 -1.23
CA LEU A 537 -18.48 23.46 -0.79
C LEU A 537 -17.02 23.18 -1.15
N SER A 538 -16.56 23.52 -2.35
CA SER A 538 -15.15 23.37 -2.75
C SER A 538 -14.22 24.15 -1.82
N ALA A 539 -14.60 25.37 -1.43
CA ALA A 539 -13.81 26.15 -0.49
C ALA A 539 -13.75 25.49 0.90
N MET A 540 -14.89 25.00 1.42
CA MET A 540 -14.95 24.27 2.69
C MET A 540 -14.11 22.98 2.66
N TYR A 541 -14.32 22.12 1.67
CA TYR A 541 -13.60 20.85 1.58
C TYR A 541 -12.11 21.03 1.35
N ARG A 542 -11.71 22.02 0.55
CA ARG A 542 -10.29 22.36 0.39
C ARG A 542 -9.65 22.72 1.74
N GLU A 543 -10.33 23.52 2.55
CA GLU A 543 -9.84 23.88 3.89
C GLU A 543 -9.80 22.66 4.83
N ILE A 544 -10.80 21.78 4.77
CA ILE A 544 -10.81 20.52 5.55
C ILE A 544 -9.61 19.64 5.15
N ILE A 545 -9.31 19.53 3.86
CA ILE A 545 -8.21 18.68 3.35
C ILE A 545 -6.83 19.24 3.72
N SER A 546 -6.68 20.56 3.83
CA SER A 546 -5.40 21.22 4.15
C SER A 546 -5.02 21.14 5.65
N GLN A 547 -5.95 20.74 6.52
CA GLN A 547 -5.65 20.61 7.95
C GLN A 547 -4.81 19.36 8.26
N ALA A 548 -4.04 19.45 9.36
CA ALA A 548 -3.19 18.36 9.83
C ALA A 548 -3.98 17.06 10.08
N GLU A 549 -5.20 17.18 10.59
CA GLU A 549 -6.14 16.12 10.91
C GLU A 549 -6.45 15.24 9.68
N TYR A 550 -6.53 15.82 8.49
CA TYR A 550 -6.78 15.06 7.26
C TYR A 550 -5.63 14.13 6.90
N HIS A 551 -4.41 14.45 7.33
CA HIS A 551 -3.23 13.68 6.97
C HIS A 551 -3.03 12.44 7.85
N LEU A 552 -3.89 12.20 8.84
CA LEU A 552 -3.81 11.06 9.75
C LEU A 552 -4.72 9.89 9.29
N SER A 553 -4.25 8.66 9.52
CA SER A 553 -4.97 7.40 9.24
C SER A 553 -5.18 6.58 10.50
#